data_AF-A0A0K0XDB6-F1
#
_entry.id   AF-A0A0K0XDB6-F1
#
_cell.length_a   1.000
_cell.length_b   1.000
_cell.length_c   1.000
_cell.angle_alpha   90.00
_cell.angle_beta   90.00
_cell.angle_gamma   90.00
#
_symmetry.space_group_name_H-M   'P 1'
#
loop_
_entity.id
_entity.type
_entity.pdbx_description
1 polymer ?
#
loop_
_entity_poly.entity_id
_entity_poly.type
_entity_poly.pdbx_seq_one_letter_code
_entity_poly.pdbx_strand_id
1 'polypeptide(L)'
;MIDNEERARIFSAAARDTGDGHARIRLFRALDGVTLYYVATEQEIDGTRVLSTRVRRLDDGSSAMVVYTSRRHPDLPDRFVASQWSNILKAAYEIVRPDWLVVANMRNETVAIARDQIPVILADLSVPVDDRMPNPVVVADDLENVISKAVRTAPDDWYESAIVQLRGRELFLHLNDGANAGQLSMVTSSAAGRAGWVLSYTTRTRPGIRYGGITWDALADVIKNNPEIPGVRVVNEADDWILLGRDAFLRLSTSTPPEDNMTGTNIDVSQALTLYLKHYPGKNDTEFDAFYGARTAPIARERVRALLDEAMSFRPDWSHMTLNDAGDFVEAEMRARHPELSPAALKSIGNYSTYLMR
;
A
#
# COMPACT_ATOMS: atom_id res chain seq x y z
N MET A 1 -5.09 12.35 -23.77
CA MET A 1 -5.16 11.01 -24.39
C MET A 1 -3.80 10.72 -25.01
N ILE A 2 -3.07 9.71 -24.55
CA ILE A 2 -1.72 9.39 -25.07
C ILE A 2 -1.87 8.74 -26.45
N ASP A 3 -1.15 9.25 -27.45
CA ASP A 3 -1.17 8.70 -28.80
C ASP A 3 -0.53 7.30 -28.87
N ASN A 4 -0.75 6.60 -30.00
CA ASN A 4 -0.30 5.22 -30.17
C ASN A 4 1.23 5.09 -30.26
N GLU A 5 1.95 6.10 -30.75
CA GLU A 5 3.41 6.06 -30.87
C GLU A 5 4.10 6.27 -29.52
N GLU A 6 3.58 7.19 -28.71
CA GLU A 6 4.05 7.43 -27.36
C GLU A 6 3.75 6.21 -26.47
N ARG A 7 2.59 5.56 -26.63
CA ARG A 7 2.31 4.30 -25.93
C ARG A 7 3.26 3.18 -26.34
N ALA A 8 3.60 3.07 -27.62
CA ALA A 8 4.57 2.11 -28.10
C ALA A 8 5.98 2.38 -27.53
N ARG A 9 6.39 3.66 -27.41
CA ARG A 9 7.65 4.05 -26.75
C ARG A 9 7.67 3.68 -25.27
N ILE A 10 6.59 3.99 -24.53
CA ILE A 10 6.45 3.63 -23.12
C ILE A 10 6.53 2.10 -22.96
N PHE A 11 5.88 1.34 -23.84
CA PHE A 11 5.93 -0.12 -23.82
C PHE A 11 7.33 -0.65 -24.05
N SER A 12 8.04 -0.18 -25.08
CA SER A 12 9.40 -0.62 -25.37
C SER A 12 10.37 -0.30 -24.22
N ALA A 13 10.17 0.83 -23.53
CA ALA A 13 10.92 1.16 -22.31
C ALA A 13 10.61 0.16 -21.19
N ALA A 14 9.33 -0.13 -20.93
CA ALA A 14 8.91 -1.07 -19.88
C ALA A 14 9.35 -2.52 -20.13
N ALA A 15 9.41 -2.95 -21.40
CA ALA A 15 9.84 -4.31 -21.76
C ALA A 15 11.37 -4.51 -21.62
N ARG A 16 12.14 -3.43 -21.69
CA ARG A 16 13.60 -3.43 -21.50
C ARG A 16 13.99 -3.02 -20.08
N ASP A 17 13.01 -2.72 -19.25
CA ASP A 17 13.19 -2.29 -17.88
C ASP A 17 13.70 -3.48 -17.05
N THR A 18 15.02 -3.50 -16.86
CA THR A 18 15.71 -4.42 -15.96
C THR A 18 16.02 -3.77 -14.62
N GLY A 19 15.45 -2.60 -14.35
CA GLY A 19 15.69 -1.85 -13.14
C GLY A 19 14.39 -1.41 -12.48
N ASP A 20 14.24 -0.10 -12.38
CA ASP A 20 13.65 0.60 -11.26
C ASP A 20 12.10 0.55 -11.19
N GLY A 21 11.50 -0.01 -12.25
CA GLY A 21 10.08 -0.27 -12.39
C GLY A 21 9.28 0.94 -12.87
N HIS A 22 9.91 2.11 -13.06
CA HIS A 22 9.22 3.32 -13.48
C HIS A 22 8.59 3.20 -14.85
N ALA A 23 9.32 2.62 -15.80
CA ALA A 23 8.83 2.44 -17.15
C ALA A 23 7.59 1.53 -17.14
N ARG A 24 7.58 0.53 -16.26
CA ARG A 24 6.46 -0.40 -16.06
C ARG A 24 5.25 0.27 -15.42
N ILE A 25 5.42 1.09 -14.38
CA ILE A 25 4.32 1.88 -13.77
C ILE A 25 3.72 2.85 -14.80
N ARG A 26 4.58 3.56 -15.54
CA ARG A 26 4.15 4.46 -16.61
C ARG A 26 3.36 3.72 -17.69
N LEU A 27 3.78 2.49 -18.03
CA LEU A 27 3.02 1.62 -18.92
C LEU A 27 1.65 1.26 -18.33
N PHE A 28 1.57 0.78 -17.09
CA PHE A 28 0.30 0.35 -16.50
C PHE A 28 -0.74 1.48 -16.43
N ARG A 29 -0.29 2.70 -16.13
CA ARG A 29 -1.12 3.91 -16.20
C ARG A 29 -1.51 4.28 -17.62
N ALA A 30 -0.59 4.15 -18.58
CA ALA A 30 -0.87 4.39 -20.00
C ALA A 30 -1.82 3.34 -20.62
N LEU A 31 -1.97 2.17 -19.97
CA LEU A 31 -2.95 1.15 -20.30
C LEU A 31 -4.31 1.36 -19.63
N ASP A 32 -4.45 2.34 -18.73
CA ASP A 32 -5.73 2.62 -18.11
C ASP A 32 -6.78 3.04 -19.15
N GLY A 33 -7.98 2.46 -19.03
CA GLY A 33 -9.05 2.58 -20.02
C GLY A 33 -8.76 1.94 -21.39
N VAL A 34 -7.60 1.33 -21.60
CA VAL A 34 -7.24 0.68 -22.87
C VAL A 34 -7.87 -0.71 -22.94
N THR A 35 -8.45 -1.04 -24.08
CA THR A 35 -8.90 -2.40 -24.40
C THR A 35 -7.73 -3.25 -24.85
N LEU A 36 -7.52 -4.38 -24.18
CA LEU A 36 -6.57 -5.42 -24.56
C LEU A 36 -7.32 -6.71 -24.93
N TYR A 37 -6.59 -7.63 -25.55
CA TYR A 37 -7.14 -8.83 -26.16
C TYR A 37 -6.50 -10.07 -25.58
N TYR A 38 -7.27 -11.11 -25.27
CA TYR A 38 -6.72 -12.34 -24.71
C TYR A 38 -7.55 -13.55 -25.11
N VAL A 39 -6.94 -14.73 -25.00
CA VAL A 39 -7.58 -15.99 -25.38
C VAL A 39 -8.53 -16.43 -24.29
N ALA A 40 -9.82 -16.42 -24.59
CA ALA A 40 -10.83 -17.04 -23.75
C ALA A 40 -11.88 -17.73 -24.62
N THR A 41 -12.40 -18.84 -24.10
CA THR A 41 -13.49 -19.59 -24.70
C THR A 41 -14.70 -19.51 -23.77
N GLU A 42 -15.83 -19.09 -24.32
CA GLU A 42 -17.11 -19.19 -23.62
C GLU A 42 -17.48 -20.67 -23.47
N GLN A 43 -17.74 -21.08 -22.24
CA GLN A 43 -18.24 -22.39 -21.88
C GLN A 43 -19.53 -22.22 -21.10
N GLU A 44 -20.48 -23.11 -21.29
CA GLU A 44 -21.68 -23.15 -20.48
C GLU A 44 -21.48 -24.22 -19.40
N ILE A 45 -21.47 -23.80 -18.13
CA ILE A 45 -21.40 -24.69 -16.97
C ILE A 45 -22.65 -24.42 -16.14
N ASP A 46 -23.46 -25.46 -15.93
CA ASP A 46 -24.71 -25.40 -15.16
C ASP A 46 -25.67 -24.28 -15.61
N GLY A 47 -25.82 -24.08 -16.94
CA GLY A 47 -26.67 -23.03 -17.52
C GLY A 47 -26.11 -21.61 -17.42
N THR A 48 -24.91 -21.45 -16.86
CA THR A 48 -24.21 -20.17 -16.74
C THR A 48 -23.08 -20.11 -17.76
N ARG A 49 -23.08 -19.07 -18.59
CA ARG A 49 -21.96 -18.78 -19.51
C ARG A 49 -20.78 -18.26 -18.71
N VAL A 50 -19.69 -19.02 -18.73
CA VAL A 50 -18.42 -18.72 -18.10
C VAL A 50 -17.31 -18.60 -19.13
N LEU A 51 -16.45 -17.61 -18.94
CA LEU A 51 -15.27 -17.39 -19.77
C LEU A 51 -14.10 -18.20 -19.22
N SER A 52 -13.74 -19.27 -19.93
CA SER A 52 -12.55 -20.05 -19.63
C SER A 52 -11.33 -19.45 -20.32
N THR A 53 -10.39 -18.92 -19.54
CA THR A 53 -9.14 -18.34 -20.03
C THR A 53 -8.03 -19.38 -19.91
N ARG A 54 -7.34 -19.69 -21.01
CA ARG A 54 -6.21 -20.62 -20.97
C ARG A 54 -4.97 -19.92 -20.41
N VAL A 55 -4.36 -20.53 -19.40
CA VAL A 55 -3.01 -20.17 -18.94
C VAL A 55 -1.96 -21.04 -19.63
N ARG A 56 -0.84 -20.44 -20.01
CA ARG A 56 0.32 -21.14 -20.55
C ARG A 56 1.18 -21.63 -19.38
N ARG A 57 1.62 -22.89 -19.43
CA ARG A 57 2.67 -23.37 -18.51
C ARG A 57 4.04 -22.92 -19.00
N LEU A 58 4.84 -22.39 -18.09
CA LEU A 58 6.24 -22.03 -18.31
C LEU A 58 7.15 -23.20 -17.91
N ASP A 59 8.42 -23.14 -18.30
CA ASP A 59 9.38 -24.23 -18.11
C ASP A 59 9.69 -24.49 -16.62
N ASP A 60 9.52 -23.48 -15.77
CA ASP A 60 9.64 -23.57 -14.30
C ASP A 60 8.38 -24.14 -13.61
N GLY A 61 7.36 -24.53 -14.39
CA GLY A 61 6.09 -25.03 -13.89
C GLY A 61 5.08 -23.94 -13.52
N SER A 62 5.48 -22.67 -13.51
CA SER A 62 4.56 -21.55 -13.27
C SER A 62 3.59 -21.37 -14.44
N SER A 63 2.55 -20.57 -14.21
CA SER A 63 1.45 -20.34 -15.13
C SER A 63 1.36 -18.87 -15.54
N ALA A 64 1.16 -18.62 -16.83
CA ALA A 64 1.08 -17.28 -17.39
C ALA A 64 -0.23 -17.07 -18.17
N MET A 65 -0.96 -15.99 -17.85
CA MET A 65 -2.02 -15.47 -18.70
C MET A 65 -1.40 -14.44 -19.65
N VAL A 66 -1.60 -14.61 -20.96
CA VAL A 66 -1.04 -13.70 -21.97
C VAL A 66 -2.14 -12.81 -22.54
N VAL A 67 -1.88 -11.51 -22.59
CA VAL A 67 -2.78 -10.50 -23.14
C VAL A 67 -2.03 -9.62 -24.14
N TYR A 68 -2.73 -9.15 -25.16
CA TYR A 68 -2.17 -8.48 -26.32
C TYR A 68 -2.73 -7.08 -26.44
N THR A 69 -1.86 -6.12 -26.77
CA THR A 69 -2.26 -4.70 -26.97
C THR A 69 -3.01 -4.45 -28.28
N SER A 70 -3.09 -5.43 -29.17
CA SER A 70 -3.70 -5.29 -30.49
C SER A 70 -4.43 -6.56 -30.92
N ARG A 71 -5.62 -6.39 -31.50
CA ARG A 71 -6.39 -7.47 -32.14
C ARG A 71 -5.74 -8.06 -33.39
N ARG A 72 -4.71 -7.40 -33.93
CA ARG A 72 -3.96 -7.83 -35.12
C ARG A 72 -2.65 -8.53 -34.76
N HIS A 73 -2.43 -8.82 -33.48
CA HIS A 73 -1.21 -9.49 -33.05
C HIS A 73 -1.13 -10.90 -33.67
N PRO A 74 0.00 -11.30 -34.27
CA PRO A 74 0.12 -12.58 -34.98
C PRO A 74 -0.11 -13.79 -34.07
N ASP A 75 0.29 -13.69 -32.80
CA ASP A 75 0.10 -14.76 -31.81
C ASP A 75 -1.30 -14.77 -31.16
N LEU A 76 -2.17 -13.82 -31.52
CA LEU A 76 -3.56 -13.82 -31.05
C LEU A 76 -4.39 -14.71 -31.99
N PRO A 77 -4.98 -15.82 -31.49
CA PRO A 77 -5.82 -16.70 -32.30
C PRO A 77 -7.14 -16.03 -32.70
N ASP A 78 -7.82 -16.57 -33.72
CA ASP A 78 -9.08 -16.02 -34.25
C ASP A 78 -10.21 -15.90 -33.21
N ARG A 79 -10.17 -16.72 -32.15
CA ARG A 79 -11.13 -16.67 -31.04
C ARG A 79 -10.46 -16.02 -29.82
N PHE A 80 -10.86 -14.78 -29.56
CA PHE A 80 -10.36 -13.97 -28.46
C PHE A 80 -11.47 -13.11 -27.87
N VAL A 81 -11.16 -12.55 -26.70
CA VAL A 81 -12.02 -11.61 -25.98
C VAL A 81 -11.30 -10.28 -25.86
N ALA A 82 -12.06 -9.20 -25.95
CA ALA A 82 -11.60 -7.85 -25.72
C ALA A 82 -12.14 -7.37 -24.37
N SER A 83 -11.26 -6.86 -23.52
CA SER A 83 -11.67 -6.31 -22.23
C SER A 83 -10.78 -5.13 -21.84
N GLN A 84 -11.30 -4.25 -20.99
CA GLN A 84 -10.52 -3.14 -20.46
C GLN A 84 -9.42 -3.66 -19.54
N TRP A 85 -8.30 -2.95 -19.50
CA TRP A 85 -7.14 -3.27 -18.69
C TRP A 85 -7.48 -3.57 -17.21
N SER A 86 -8.30 -2.72 -16.58
CA SER A 86 -8.75 -2.89 -15.19
C SER A 86 -9.55 -4.18 -14.98
N ASN A 87 -10.41 -4.56 -15.92
CA ASN A 87 -11.18 -5.80 -15.86
C ASN A 87 -10.30 -7.03 -16.07
N ILE A 88 -9.28 -6.93 -16.92
CA ILE A 88 -8.29 -7.99 -17.12
C ILE A 88 -7.48 -8.22 -15.84
N LEU A 89 -7.03 -7.15 -15.18
CA LEU A 89 -6.34 -7.24 -13.89
C LEU A 89 -7.21 -7.92 -12.82
N LYS A 90 -8.49 -7.53 -12.70
CA LYS A 90 -9.45 -8.18 -11.79
C LYS A 90 -9.64 -9.66 -12.11
N ALA A 91 -9.89 -9.99 -13.38
CA ALA A 91 -10.06 -11.36 -13.82
C ALA A 91 -8.80 -12.21 -13.57
N ALA A 92 -7.61 -11.67 -13.83
CA ALA A 92 -6.34 -12.33 -13.56
C ALA A 92 -6.17 -12.59 -12.05
N TYR A 93 -6.47 -11.61 -11.19
CA TYR A 93 -6.28 -11.74 -9.75
C TYR A 93 -7.28 -12.69 -9.08
N GLU A 94 -8.56 -12.57 -9.43
CA GLU A 94 -9.67 -13.18 -8.70
C GLU A 94 -10.07 -14.54 -9.27
N ILE A 95 -10.13 -14.65 -10.60
CA ILE A 95 -10.74 -15.77 -11.33
C ILE A 95 -9.67 -16.70 -11.90
N VAL A 96 -8.80 -16.18 -12.76
CA VAL A 96 -7.83 -16.99 -13.53
C VAL A 96 -6.65 -17.40 -12.66
N ARG A 97 -6.19 -16.51 -11.77
CA ARG A 97 -5.09 -16.71 -10.81
C ARG A 97 -3.80 -17.27 -11.42
N PRO A 98 -3.29 -16.71 -12.54
CA PRO A 98 -2.00 -17.12 -13.06
C PRO A 98 -0.89 -16.64 -12.12
N ASP A 99 0.27 -17.29 -12.15
CA ASP A 99 1.47 -16.78 -11.46
C ASP A 99 1.96 -15.48 -12.11
N TRP A 100 1.77 -15.36 -13.43
CA TRP A 100 2.17 -14.22 -14.25
C TRP A 100 1.05 -13.71 -15.16
N LEU A 101 0.86 -12.40 -15.22
CA LEU A 101 0.12 -11.73 -16.28
C LEU A 101 1.12 -11.11 -17.26
N VAL A 102 1.15 -11.57 -18.50
CA VAL A 102 2.10 -11.13 -19.53
C VAL A 102 1.37 -10.27 -20.55
N VAL A 103 1.78 -9.01 -20.67
CA VAL A 103 1.28 -8.10 -21.73
C VAL A 103 2.26 -8.14 -22.89
N ALA A 104 1.77 -8.35 -24.11
CA ALA A 104 2.56 -8.37 -25.34
C ALA A 104 2.14 -7.27 -26.32
N ASN A 105 3.12 -6.64 -26.97
CA ASN A 105 2.89 -5.65 -28.02
C ASN A 105 3.10 -6.21 -29.43
N MET A 106 2.72 -5.44 -30.46
CA MET A 106 2.89 -5.82 -31.88
C MET A 106 4.34 -6.09 -32.32
N ARG A 107 5.34 -5.75 -31.49
CA ARG A 107 6.76 -6.03 -31.72
C ARG A 107 7.22 -7.31 -31.00
N ASN A 108 6.29 -8.07 -30.43
CA ASN A 108 6.55 -9.21 -29.53
C ASN A 108 7.39 -8.85 -28.30
N GLU A 109 7.46 -7.56 -27.93
CA GLU A 109 8.02 -7.16 -26.64
C GLU A 109 7.00 -7.51 -25.55
N THR A 110 7.48 -8.03 -24.43
CA THR A 110 6.64 -8.50 -23.33
C THR A 110 6.95 -7.79 -22.02
N VAL A 111 5.91 -7.58 -21.21
CA VAL A 111 6.03 -7.11 -19.83
C VAL A 111 5.26 -8.09 -18.94
N ALA A 112 5.97 -8.76 -18.04
CA ALA A 112 5.42 -9.78 -17.17
C ALA A 112 5.17 -9.24 -15.77
N ILE A 113 3.93 -9.32 -15.28
CA ILE A 113 3.49 -8.83 -13.97
C ILE A 113 3.27 -10.03 -13.07
N ALA A 114 3.92 -10.07 -11.91
CA ALA A 114 3.69 -11.12 -10.94
C ALA A 114 2.31 -10.96 -10.28
N ARG A 115 1.68 -12.07 -9.90
CA ARG A 115 0.31 -12.05 -9.34
C ARG A 115 0.17 -11.15 -8.11
N ASP A 116 1.18 -11.12 -7.26
CA ASP A 116 1.25 -10.31 -6.03
C ASP A 116 1.34 -8.80 -6.31
N GLN A 117 1.77 -8.39 -7.51
CA GLN A 117 1.82 -6.99 -7.94
C GLN A 117 0.46 -6.46 -8.42
N ILE A 118 -0.47 -7.35 -8.80
CA ILE A 118 -1.75 -6.95 -9.40
C ILE A 118 -2.61 -6.08 -8.46
N PRO A 119 -2.76 -6.39 -7.15
CA PRO A 119 -3.52 -5.54 -6.23
C PRO A 119 -2.97 -4.12 -6.11
N VAL A 120 -1.64 -3.96 -6.16
CA VAL A 120 -0.99 -2.64 -6.09
C VAL A 120 -1.31 -1.81 -7.32
N ILE A 121 -1.27 -2.44 -8.50
CA ILE A 121 -1.64 -1.78 -9.77
C ILE A 121 -3.14 -1.41 -9.75
N LEU A 122 -4.01 -2.30 -9.27
CA LEU A 122 -5.45 -2.01 -9.15
C LEU A 122 -5.75 -0.85 -8.19
N ALA A 123 -5.02 -0.75 -7.09
CA ALA A 123 -5.14 0.35 -6.14
C ALA A 123 -4.71 1.68 -6.77
N ASP A 124 -3.59 1.73 -7.49
CA ASP A 124 -3.11 2.92 -8.21
C ASP A 124 -4.12 3.39 -9.27
N LEU A 125 -4.71 2.45 -10.02
CA LEU A 125 -5.71 2.77 -11.05
C LEU A 125 -7.06 3.22 -10.47
N SER A 126 -7.38 2.89 -9.22
CA SER A 126 -8.64 3.28 -8.57
C SER A 126 -8.66 4.73 -8.10
N VAL A 127 -7.51 5.41 -8.08
CA VAL A 127 -7.40 6.84 -7.78
C VAL A 127 -7.84 7.65 -9.01
N PRO A 128 -8.69 8.69 -8.88
CA PRO A 128 -9.08 9.57 -9.98
C PRO A 128 -7.85 10.14 -10.69
N VAL A 129 -7.86 10.26 -12.02
CA VAL A 129 -6.68 10.69 -12.82
C VAL A 129 -6.10 12.02 -12.34
N ASP A 130 -6.95 12.95 -11.89
CA ASP A 130 -6.55 14.27 -11.39
C ASP A 130 -5.99 14.22 -9.95
N ASP A 131 -6.35 13.19 -9.19
CA ASP A 131 -5.86 12.91 -7.83
C ASP A 131 -4.71 11.90 -7.82
N ARG A 132 -4.42 11.27 -8.98
CA ARG A 132 -3.21 10.47 -9.16
C ARG A 132 -2.04 11.44 -9.06
N MET A 133 -1.39 11.45 -7.91
CA MET A 133 -0.23 12.31 -7.68
C MET A 133 0.72 12.23 -8.89
N PRO A 134 1.19 13.37 -9.43
CA PRO A 134 2.21 13.36 -10.47
C PRO A 134 3.45 12.70 -9.87
N ASN A 135 3.66 11.43 -10.22
CA ASN A 135 4.67 10.54 -9.65
C ASN A 135 4.83 10.65 -8.12
N PRO A 136 4.25 9.74 -7.33
CA PRO A 136 5.07 9.21 -6.25
C PRO A 136 6.17 8.41 -6.97
N VAL A 137 7.37 8.97 -6.98
CA VAL A 137 8.60 8.27 -7.32
C VAL A 137 8.72 7.13 -6.32
N VAL A 138 8.04 6.01 -6.58
CA VAL A 138 8.16 4.76 -5.83
C VAL A 138 8.85 3.82 -6.77
N VAL A 139 10.15 3.75 -6.55
CA VAL A 139 11.11 3.11 -7.43
C VAL A 139 11.77 2.03 -6.62
N ALA A 140 11.71 0.80 -7.11
CA ALA A 140 12.44 -0.26 -6.46
C ALA A 140 13.95 0.08 -6.41
N ASP A 141 14.49 0.73 -7.45
CA ASP A 141 15.90 1.14 -7.51
C ASP A 141 16.22 2.53 -6.93
N ASP A 142 15.26 3.39 -6.54
CA ASP A 142 15.66 4.62 -5.84
C ASP A 142 16.17 4.31 -4.46
N LEU A 143 15.60 3.32 -3.74
CA LEU A 143 16.15 2.97 -2.44
C LEU A 143 17.57 2.40 -2.58
N GLU A 144 17.81 1.56 -3.60
CA GLU A 144 19.14 1.04 -3.91
C GLU A 144 20.14 2.16 -4.20
N ASN A 145 19.76 3.09 -5.09
CA ASN A 145 20.58 4.22 -5.49
C ASN A 145 20.73 5.26 -4.37
N VAL A 146 19.69 5.51 -3.58
CA VAL A 146 19.70 6.43 -2.43
C VAL A 146 20.62 5.87 -1.35
N ILE A 147 20.58 4.56 -1.07
CA ILE A 147 21.51 3.92 -0.14
C ILE A 147 22.95 4.03 -0.68
N SER A 148 23.16 3.69 -1.95
CA SER A 148 24.50 3.75 -2.58
C SER A 148 25.06 5.18 -2.63
N LYS A 149 24.18 6.16 -2.86
CA LYS A 149 24.51 7.58 -2.86
C LYS A 149 24.75 8.10 -1.44
N ALA A 150 23.96 7.67 -0.45
CA ALA A 150 24.14 8.03 0.96
C ALA A 150 25.54 7.65 1.46
N VAL A 151 26.04 6.48 1.09
CA VAL A 151 27.40 6.04 1.42
C VAL A 151 28.48 6.96 0.81
N ARG A 152 28.19 7.59 -0.33
CA ARG A 152 29.14 8.40 -1.10
C ARG A 152 29.00 9.91 -0.89
N THR A 153 27.95 10.40 -0.23
CA THR A 153 27.59 11.83 -0.14
C THR A 153 27.61 12.33 1.31
N ALA A 154 27.72 13.66 1.50
CA ALA A 154 27.66 14.29 2.82
C ALA A 154 26.31 14.03 3.54
N PRO A 155 26.30 13.99 4.89
CA PRO A 155 25.24 13.38 5.69
C PRO A 155 23.85 14.04 5.65
N ASP A 156 23.69 15.24 5.11
CA ASP A 156 22.45 16.01 5.28
C ASP A 156 21.40 15.82 4.16
N ASP A 157 21.81 15.34 2.97
CA ASP A 157 20.93 15.34 1.78
C ASP A 157 20.24 13.99 1.47
N TRP A 158 20.71 12.90 2.10
CA TRP A 158 20.23 11.55 1.76
C TRP A 158 19.06 11.08 2.64
N TYR A 159 18.94 11.63 3.86
CA TYR A 159 18.05 11.11 4.90
C TYR A 159 16.56 11.21 4.53
N GLU A 160 16.09 12.40 4.17
CA GLU A 160 14.69 12.60 3.79
C GLU A 160 14.34 11.79 2.54
N SER A 161 15.27 11.70 1.58
CA SER A 161 15.12 10.88 0.38
C SER A 161 14.94 9.39 0.72
N ALA A 162 15.73 8.87 1.67
CA ALA A 162 15.63 7.47 2.10
C ALA A 162 14.30 7.19 2.82
N ILE A 163 13.85 8.09 3.70
CA ILE A 163 12.60 7.92 4.44
C ILE A 163 11.40 7.92 3.49
N VAL A 164 11.37 8.82 2.51
CA VAL A 164 10.31 8.84 1.49
C VAL A 164 10.23 7.52 0.73
N GLN A 165 11.38 6.93 0.36
CA GLN A 165 11.44 5.67 -0.38
C GLN A 165 11.13 4.42 0.45
N LEU A 166 11.24 4.51 1.77
CA LEU A 166 10.96 3.41 2.70
C LEU A 166 9.48 3.32 3.08
N ARG A 167 8.75 4.44 3.08
CA ARG A 167 7.32 4.45 3.46
C ARG A 167 6.49 3.54 2.55
N GLY A 168 5.63 2.72 3.17
CA GLY A 168 4.76 1.77 2.47
C GLY A 168 5.51 0.61 1.80
N ARG A 169 6.84 0.55 1.88
CA ARG A 169 7.65 -0.50 1.27
C ARG A 169 7.83 -1.68 2.22
N GLU A 170 7.85 -2.89 1.64
CA GLU A 170 8.24 -4.10 2.35
C GLU A 170 9.78 -4.18 2.39
N LEU A 171 10.32 -4.42 3.59
CA LEU A 171 11.70 -4.77 3.84
C LEU A 171 11.79 -6.23 4.25
N PHE A 172 12.98 -6.81 4.08
CA PHE A 172 13.23 -8.21 4.38
C PHE A 172 14.18 -8.34 5.56
N LEU A 173 13.62 -8.62 6.73
CA LEU A 173 14.37 -8.87 7.95
C LEU A 173 15.20 -10.14 7.80
N HIS A 174 16.45 -10.07 8.24
CA HIS A 174 17.26 -11.27 8.44
C HIS A 174 16.76 -11.99 9.70
N LEU A 175 16.33 -13.24 9.54
CA LEU A 175 15.88 -14.08 10.63
C LEU A 175 16.84 -15.24 10.89
N ASN A 176 16.98 -15.61 12.15
CA ASN A 176 17.61 -16.86 12.58
C ASN A 176 16.63 -17.72 13.35
N ASP A 177 16.91 -19.01 13.42
CA ASP A 177 16.23 -19.89 14.36
C ASP A 177 16.51 -19.40 15.79
N GLY A 178 15.44 -19.09 16.50
CA GLY A 178 15.50 -18.62 17.88
C GLY A 178 15.84 -19.76 18.84
N ALA A 179 16.03 -19.41 20.12
CA ALA A 179 16.40 -20.37 21.17
C ALA A 179 15.38 -21.51 21.38
N ASN A 180 14.15 -21.35 20.88
CA ASN A 180 13.07 -22.34 20.96
C ASN A 180 12.69 -22.85 19.57
N ALA A 181 12.41 -24.15 19.46
CA ALA A 181 11.98 -24.77 18.21
C ALA A 181 10.73 -24.07 17.65
N GLY A 182 10.84 -23.52 16.44
CA GLY A 182 9.76 -22.82 15.75
C GLY A 182 9.65 -21.32 16.02
N GLN A 183 10.45 -20.76 16.95
CA GLN A 183 10.51 -19.32 17.17
C GLN A 183 11.56 -18.71 16.23
N LEU A 184 11.18 -17.70 15.45
CA LEU A 184 12.13 -16.93 14.62
C LEU A 184 12.61 -15.72 15.42
N SER A 185 13.91 -15.45 15.36
CA SER A 185 14.55 -14.30 16.00
C SER A 185 15.11 -13.35 14.94
N MET A 186 14.94 -12.04 15.14
CA MET A 186 15.53 -11.04 14.26
C MET A 186 17.03 -10.99 14.49
N VAL A 187 17.80 -11.08 13.41
CA VAL A 187 19.25 -10.90 13.47
C VAL A 187 19.55 -9.42 13.65
N THR A 188 20.35 -9.11 14.65
CA THR A 188 20.86 -7.76 14.88
C THR A 188 22.34 -7.66 14.53
N SER A 189 22.78 -6.48 14.11
CA SER A 189 24.19 -6.19 13.83
C SER A 189 24.71 -5.06 14.71
N SER A 190 26.04 -5.01 14.86
CA SER A 190 26.74 -3.88 15.48
C SER A 190 27.13 -2.87 14.41
N ALA A 191 26.78 -1.60 14.63
CA ALA A 191 27.11 -0.50 13.73
C ALA A 191 27.22 0.82 14.51
N ALA A 192 28.08 1.74 14.03
CA ALA A 192 28.33 3.04 14.67
C ALA A 192 28.65 2.97 16.18
N GLY A 193 29.39 1.94 16.60
CA GLY A 193 29.76 1.74 18.02
C GLY A 193 28.63 1.22 18.92
N ARG A 194 27.46 0.88 18.37
CA ARG A 194 26.30 0.36 19.10
C ARG A 194 25.85 -1.00 18.54
N ALA A 195 25.58 -1.95 19.43
CA ALA A 195 25.01 -3.25 19.08
C ALA A 195 23.47 -3.18 18.99
N GLY A 196 22.85 -4.16 18.33
CA GLY A 196 21.39 -4.35 18.38
C GLY A 196 20.61 -3.77 17.20
N TRP A 197 21.26 -3.24 16.16
CA TRP A 197 20.57 -2.72 14.97
C TRP A 197 19.88 -3.84 14.23
N VAL A 198 18.56 -3.74 14.02
CA VAL A 198 17.80 -4.72 13.24
C VAL A 198 18.35 -4.75 11.82
N LEU A 199 18.74 -5.94 11.35
CA LEU A 199 19.30 -6.11 10.02
C LEU A 199 18.18 -6.40 9.02
N SER A 200 18.06 -5.53 8.02
CA SER A 200 17.07 -5.63 6.96
C SER A 200 17.69 -5.47 5.58
N TYR A 201 17.07 -6.10 4.60
CA TYR A 201 17.46 -6.05 3.20
C TYR A 201 16.33 -5.49 2.35
N THR A 202 16.71 -4.82 1.27
CA THR A 202 15.79 -4.29 0.26
C THR A 202 15.26 -5.38 -0.68
N THR A 203 15.97 -6.50 -0.82
CA THR A 203 15.59 -7.66 -1.65
C THR A 203 15.87 -9.00 -0.93
N ARG A 204 15.34 -10.11 -1.48
CA ARG A 204 15.51 -11.49 -0.98
C ARG A 204 16.55 -12.30 -1.77
N THR A 205 17.49 -11.64 -2.43
CA THR A 205 18.37 -12.28 -3.43
C THR A 205 19.61 -12.94 -2.84
N ARG A 206 19.91 -12.73 -1.55
CA ARG A 206 21.16 -13.24 -0.95
C ARG A 206 21.04 -14.72 -0.57
N PRO A 207 21.98 -15.57 -1.01
CA PRO A 207 21.98 -16.98 -0.67
C PRO A 207 22.29 -17.18 0.82
N GLY A 208 21.64 -18.18 1.42
CA GLY A 208 21.90 -18.58 2.82
C GLY A 208 21.25 -17.70 3.89
N ILE A 209 20.42 -16.72 3.49
CA ILE A 209 19.67 -15.87 4.41
C ILE A 209 18.23 -16.33 4.49
N ARG A 210 17.70 -16.42 5.71
CA ARG A 210 16.27 -16.59 5.96
C ARG A 210 15.63 -15.23 6.13
N TYR A 211 14.59 -14.96 5.34
CA TYR A 211 13.93 -13.66 5.28
C TYR A 211 12.56 -13.66 5.95
N GLY A 212 12.24 -12.56 6.63
CA GLY A 212 10.88 -12.21 7.07
C GLY A 212 10.45 -10.88 6.45
N GLY A 213 9.30 -10.87 5.78
CA GLY A 213 8.71 -9.64 5.25
C GLY A 213 8.16 -8.75 6.36
N ILE A 214 8.43 -7.45 6.30
CA ILE A 214 7.83 -6.45 7.19
C ILE A 214 7.64 -5.14 6.43
N THR A 215 6.53 -4.45 6.64
CA THR A 215 6.39 -3.08 6.12
C THR A 215 7.20 -2.11 6.97
N TRP A 216 7.63 -0.99 6.38
CA TRP A 216 8.32 0.06 7.12
C TRP A 216 7.55 0.53 8.36
N ASP A 217 6.23 0.70 8.25
CA ASP A 217 5.40 1.16 9.37
C ASP A 217 5.30 0.11 10.48
N ALA A 218 5.19 -1.18 10.13
CA ALA A 218 5.21 -2.25 11.11
C ALA A 218 6.58 -2.39 11.79
N LEU A 219 7.67 -2.16 11.06
CA LEU A 219 9.02 -2.13 11.62
C LEU A 219 9.23 -0.92 12.54
N ALA A 220 8.65 0.22 12.19
CA ALA A 220 8.63 1.41 13.04
C ALA A 220 7.93 1.11 14.37
N ASP A 221 6.79 0.42 14.34
CA ASP A 221 6.08 0.00 15.55
C ASP A 221 6.90 -0.99 16.39
N VAL A 222 7.57 -1.95 15.76
CA VAL A 222 8.48 -2.87 16.45
C VAL A 222 9.59 -2.09 17.16
N ILE A 223 10.25 -1.15 16.48
CA ILE A 223 11.33 -0.36 17.09
C ILE A 223 10.78 0.54 18.20
N LYS A 224 9.62 1.17 18.00
CA LYS A 224 8.97 2.04 18.98
C LYS A 224 8.66 1.29 20.28
N ASN A 225 8.14 0.07 20.17
CA ASN A 225 7.75 -0.76 21.30
C ASN A 225 8.91 -1.52 21.98
N ASN A 226 10.11 -1.53 21.38
CA ASN A 226 11.30 -2.20 21.90
C ASN A 226 12.43 -1.17 22.09
N PRO A 227 12.49 -0.47 23.25
CA PRO A 227 13.42 0.66 23.49
C PRO A 227 14.90 0.30 23.43
N GLU A 228 15.24 -0.97 23.64
CA GLU A 228 16.58 -1.54 23.53
C GLU A 228 17.09 -1.59 22.07
N ILE A 229 16.18 -1.57 21.09
CA ILE A 229 16.54 -1.55 19.68
C ILE A 229 16.94 -0.11 19.27
N PRO A 230 18.19 0.11 18.84
CA PRO A 230 18.69 1.43 18.44
C PRO A 230 18.05 1.97 17.15
N GLY A 231 17.57 1.08 16.29
CA GLY A 231 17.04 1.41 14.98
C GLY A 231 17.23 0.26 14.00
N VAL A 232 17.21 0.59 12.70
CA VAL A 232 17.36 -0.38 11.61
C VAL A 232 18.60 -0.08 10.76
N ARG A 233 19.28 -1.14 10.34
CA ARG A 233 20.24 -1.13 9.25
C ARG A 233 19.57 -1.67 8.00
N VAL A 234 19.52 -0.85 6.95
CA VAL A 234 18.97 -1.24 5.65
C VAL A 234 20.13 -1.47 4.70
N VAL A 235 20.24 -2.69 4.17
CA VAL A 235 21.30 -3.10 3.26
C VAL A 235 20.71 -3.36 1.89
N ASN A 236 21.36 -2.78 0.88
CA ASN A 236 20.96 -2.87 -0.50
C ASN A 236 21.65 -4.07 -1.21
N GLU A 237 21.46 -4.25 -2.52
CA GLU A 237 22.08 -5.36 -3.28
C GLU A 237 23.58 -5.16 -3.51
N ALA A 238 24.05 -3.92 -3.53
CA ALA A 238 25.46 -3.56 -3.70
C ALA A 238 26.30 -3.69 -2.40
N ASP A 239 25.73 -4.23 -1.32
CA ASP A 239 26.32 -4.25 0.03
C ASP A 239 26.54 -2.87 0.67
N ASP A 240 25.99 -1.82 0.06
CA ASP A 240 25.88 -0.50 0.68
C ASP A 240 24.79 -0.51 1.74
N TRP A 241 24.96 0.32 2.78
CA TRP A 241 24.03 0.33 3.91
C TRP A 241 23.90 1.70 4.54
N ILE A 242 22.70 1.95 5.08
CA ILE A 242 22.35 3.12 5.89
C ILE A 242 21.89 2.68 7.27
N LEU A 243 22.01 3.58 8.25
CA LEU A 243 21.44 3.42 9.59
C LEU A 243 20.34 4.44 9.81
N LEU A 244 19.19 3.98 10.27
CA LEU A 244 18.05 4.83 10.61
C LEU A 244 17.73 4.62 12.09
N GLY A 245 18.06 5.65 12.88
CA GLY A 245 17.85 5.68 14.33
C GLY A 245 16.37 5.88 14.70
N ARG A 246 16.08 5.85 16.00
CA ARG A 246 14.72 6.02 16.53
C ARG A 246 14.04 7.34 16.12
N ASP A 247 14.85 8.38 15.88
CA ASP A 247 14.44 9.72 15.43
C ASP A 247 13.82 9.72 14.02
N ALA A 248 14.24 8.80 13.15
CA ALA A 248 13.64 8.57 11.83
C ALA A 248 12.16 8.19 11.90
N PHE A 249 11.76 7.58 13.01
CA PHE A 249 10.40 7.16 13.26
C PHE A 249 9.59 8.21 14.04
N LEU A 250 10.25 9.22 14.63
CA LEU A 250 9.62 10.31 15.37
C LEU A 250 9.30 11.54 14.49
N ARG A 251 10.09 11.80 13.44
CA ARG A 251 9.84 12.90 12.49
C ARG A 251 8.61 12.71 11.59
N LEU A 252 8.03 11.50 11.58
CA LEU A 252 6.76 11.20 10.92
C LEU A 252 5.54 11.78 11.68
N SER A 253 5.75 12.36 12.87
CA SER A 253 4.67 12.81 13.77
C SER A 253 4.58 14.33 13.96
N THR A 254 5.36 15.13 13.24
CA THR A 254 5.38 16.59 13.45
C THR A 254 5.38 17.36 12.14
N SER A 255 4.18 17.72 11.69
CA SER A 255 3.97 18.94 10.91
C SER A 255 3.25 19.94 11.81
N THR A 256 4.00 20.75 12.54
CA THR A 256 3.48 21.94 13.22
C THR A 256 4.33 23.14 12.77
N PRO A 257 3.74 24.26 12.31
CA PRO A 257 4.44 25.55 12.22
C PRO A 257 4.68 26.12 13.63
N PRO A 258 5.49 27.18 13.77
CA PRO A 258 6.17 27.48 15.02
C PRO A 258 5.25 28.00 16.13
N GLU A 259 5.75 27.75 17.34
CA GLU A 259 5.27 28.14 18.66
C GLU A 259 4.51 29.48 18.71
N ASP A 260 3.25 29.43 19.17
CA ASP A 260 2.84 30.33 20.26
C ASP A 260 1.62 29.80 21.04
N ASN A 261 1.65 30.07 22.34
CA ASN A 261 0.60 29.92 23.37
C ASN A 261 0.23 28.54 23.95
N MET A 262 0.81 28.31 25.12
CA MET A 262 0.26 27.52 26.22
C MET A 262 -1.12 28.05 26.67
N THR A 263 -2.10 27.15 26.80
CA THR A 263 -3.03 26.94 27.94
C THR A 263 -4.40 26.43 27.46
N GLY A 264 -4.67 25.16 27.77
CA GLY A 264 -5.92 24.48 27.44
C GLY A 264 -5.59 23.07 26.98
N THR A 265 -6.13 22.07 27.66
CA THR A 265 -5.95 20.65 27.32
C THR A 265 -6.50 20.43 25.90
N ASN A 266 -5.65 20.62 24.89
CA ASN A 266 -6.02 20.52 23.49
C ASN A 266 -6.09 19.04 23.11
N ILE A 267 -7.20 18.41 23.47
CA ILE A 267 -7.51 17.04 23.08
C ILE A 267 -7.81 17.08 21.59
N ASP A 268 -6.96 16.45 20.80
CA ASP A 268 -7.24 16.15 19.40
C ASP A 268 -8.44 15.20 19.34
N VAL A 269 -9.57 15.74 18.94
CA VAL A 269 -10.84 15.02 18.92
C VAL A 269 -10.85 13.97 17.79
N SER A 270 -10.11 14.19 16.70
CA SER A 270 -9.95 13.20 15.62
C SER A 270 -9.19 11.97 16.10
N GLN A 271 -8.10 12.20 16.83
CA GLN A 271 -7.31 11.14 17.44
C GLN A 271 -8.12 10.40 18.51
N ALA A 272 -8.84 11.13 19.36
CA ALA A 272 -9.71 10.55 20.37
C ALA A 272 -10.77 9.66 19.73
N LEU A 273 -11.44 10.14 18.68
CA LEU A 273 -12.52 9.42 18.03
C LEU A 273 -12.04 8.16 17.30
N THR A 274 -10.90 8.27 16.59
CA THR A 274 -10.26 7.11 15.93
C THR A 274 -9.81 6.06 16.93
N LEU A 275 -9.22 6.48 18.06
CA LEU A 275 -8.79 5.56 19.11
C LEU A 275 -9.99 4.93 19.84
N TYR A 276 -11.03 5.72 20.11
CA TYR A 276 -12.25 5.25 20.78
C TYR A 276 -12.97 4.18 19.94
N LEU A 277 -13.02 4.37 18.62
CA LEU A 277 -13.68 3.48 17.68
C LEU A 277 -12.76 2.43 17.03
N LYS A 278 -11.48 2.38 17.39
CA LYS A 278 -10.45 1.52 16.76
C LYS A 278 -10.84 0.04 16.69
N HIS A 279 -11.52 -0.45 17.71
CA HIS A 279 -11.98 -1.84 17.81
C HIS A 279 -13.49 -1.99 17.69
N TYR A 280 -14.20 -0.92 17.34
CA TYR A 280 -15.64 -0.92 17.25
C TYR A 280 -16.13 -2.03 16.30
N PRO A 281 -17.17 -2.82 16.67
CA PRO A 281 -18.09 -2.68 17.83
C PRO A 281 -17.55 -3.14 19.20
N GLY A 282 -16.30 -3.62 19.27
CA GLY A 282 -15.61 -3.92 20.53
C GLY A 282 -15.21 -2.68 21.33
N LYS A 283 -14.98 -2.88 22.63
CA LYS A 283 -14.54 -1.80 23.54
C LYS A 283 -13.04 -1.55 23.39
N ASN A 284 -12.63 -0.28 23.34
CA ASN A 284 -11.23 0.12 23.40
C ASN A 284 -10.87 0.93 24.66
N ASP A 285 -11.60 0.74 25.77
CA ASP A 285 -11.47 1.56 26.97
C ASP A 285 -10.06 1.49 27.59
N THR A 286 -9.42 0.32 27.60
CA THR A 286 -8.09 0.13 28.19
C THR A 286 -7.00 0.87 27.41
N GLU A 287 -6.99 0.79 26.08
CA GLU A 287 -6.02 1.51 25.25
C GLU A 287 -6.30 3.02 25.29
N PHE A 288 -7.58 3.41 25.31
CA PHE A 288 -8.00 4.80 25.41
C PHE A 288 -7.58 5.44 26.76
N ASP A 289 -7.79 4.74 27.87
CA ASP A 289 -7.36 5.17 29.20
C ASP A 289 -5.84 5.21 29.34
N ALA A 290 -5.13 4.24 28.74
CA ALA A 290 -3.67 4.24 28.73
C ALA A 290 -3.10 5.42 27.92
N PHE A 291 -3.75 5.78 26.81
CA PHE A 291 -3.31 6.87 25.95
C PHE A 291 -3.57 8.25 26.56
N TYR A 292 -4.77 8.51 27.07
CA TYR A 292 -5.13 9.82 27.63
C TYR A 292 -4.80 9.97 29.12
N GLY A 293 -4.61 8.85 29.83
CA GLY A 293 -4.40 8.84 31.28
C GLY A 293 -5.63 9.21 32.08
N ALA A 294 -5.61 8.89 33.38
CA ALA A 294 -6.77 8.99 34.27
C ALA A 294 -7.41 10.39 34.38
N ARG A 295 -6.66 11.47 34.10
CA ARG A 295 -7.15 12.85 34.17
C ARG A 295 -7.80 13.35 32.88
N THR A 296 -7.30 12.93 31.73
CA THR A 296 -7.75 13.44 30.42
C THR A 296 -8.73 12.50 29.74
N ALA A 297 -8.66 11.19 30.03
CA ALA A 297 -9.53 10.20 29.41
C ALA A 297 -11.02 10.46 29.64
N PRO A 298 -11.51 10.89 30.82
CA PRO A 298 -12.93 11.22 31.00
C PRO A 298 -13.38 12.38 30.09
N ILE A 299 -12.56 13.43 29.98
CA ILE A 299 -12.84 14.63 29.17
C ILE A 299 -12.82 14.28 27.67
N ALA A 300 -11.85 13.47 27.24
CA ALA A 300 -11.75 13.02 25.85
C ALA A 300 -12.95 12.13 25.46
N ARG A 301 -13.39 11.22 26.35
CA ARG A 301 -14.58 10.40 26.12
C ARG A 301 -15.85 11.24 26.04
N GLU A 302 -16.00 12.25 26.89
CA GLU A 302 -17.16 13.15 26.85
C GLU A 302 -17.26 13.87 25.50
N ARG A 303 -16.13 14.39 24.98
CA ARG A 303 -16.08 15.02 23.65
C ARG A 303 -16.40 14.05 22.52
N VAL A 304 -15.85 12.84 22.55
CA VAL A 304 -16.16 11.81 21.55
C VAL A 304 -17.63 11.44 21.59
N ARG A 305 -18.21 11.23 22.78
CA ARG A 305 -19.64 10.90 22.94
C ARG A 305 -20.54 11.99 22.40
N ALA A 306 -20.23 13.27 22.66
CA ALA A 306 -21.01 14.38 22.09
C ALA A 306 -21.06 14.35 20.55
N LEU A 307 -19.93 14.04 19.90
CA LEU A 307 -19.89 13.90 18.43
C LEU A 307 -20.65 12.68 17.93
N LEU A 308 -20.59 11.56 18.66
CA LEU A 308 -21.34 10.36 18.29
C LEU A 308 -22.84 10.57 18.49
N ASP A 309 -23.26 11.23 19.56
CA ASP A 309 -24.67 11.58 19.80
C ASP A 309 -25.19 12.54 18.73
N GLU A 310 -24.38 13.52 18.32
CA GLU A 310 -24.72 14.39 17.19
C GLU A 310 -24.83 13.59 15.88
N ALA A 311 -23.87 12.71 15.59
CA ALA A 311 -23.91 11.88 14.40
C ALA A 311 -25.13 10.94 14.38
N MET A 312 -25.59 10.49 15.55
CA MET A 312 -26.81 9.68 15.69
C MET A 312 -28.10 10.50 15.62
N SER A 313 -28.02 11.83 15.69
CA SER A 313 -29.19 12.71 15.55
C SER A 313 -29.61 12.91 14.08
N PHE A 314 -28.69 12.65 13.13
CA PHE A 314 -29.01 12.69 11.71
C PHE A 314 -30.02 11.61 11.35
N ARG A 315 -30.95 11.96 10.45
CA ARG A 315 -31.98 11.05 9.94
C ARG A 315 -31.76 10.81 8.45
N PRO A 316 -30.99 9.77 8.07
CA PRO A 316 -30.89 9.36 6.68
C PRO A 316 -32.27 9.03 6.12
N ASP A 317 -32.51 9.35 4.85
CA ASP A 317 -33.74 8.98 4.16
C ASP A 317 -33.67 7.54 3.66
N TRP A 318 -34.07 6.62 4.53
CA TRP A 318 -34.04 5.18 4.25
C TRP A 318 -34.98 4.74 3.12
N SER A 319 -35.89 5.60 2.64
CA SER A 319 -36.71 5.26 1.48
C SER A 319 -35.92 5.29 0.17
N HIS A 320 -34.76 5.94 0.17
CA HIS A 320 -33.92 6.16 -1.02
C HIS A 320 -32.41 5.90 -0.81
N MET A 321 -31.93 5.76 0.44
CA MET A 321 -30.52 5.55 0.77
C MET A 321 -30.20 4.09 1.11
N THR A 322 -29.10 3.57 0.56
CA THR A 322 -28.49 2.32 1.03
C THR A 322 -27.74 2.55 2.35
N LEU A 323 -27.32 1.47 3.01
CA LEU A 323 -26.52 1.54 4.24
C LEU A 323 -25.18 2.26 4.02
N ASN A 324 -24.57 2.14 2.84
CA ASN A 324 -23.37 2.89 2.50
C ASN A 324 -23.70 4.38 2.25
N ASP A 325 -24.78 4.67 1.52
CA ASP A 325 -25.20 6.06 1.26
C ASP A 325 -25.54 6.80 2.57
N ALA A 326 -26.12 6.10 3.55
CA ALA A 326 -26.38 6.66 4.87
C ALA A 326 -25.09 6.94 5.67
N GLY A 327 -24.07 6.10 5.52
CA GLY A 327 -22.74 6.32 6.10
C GLY A 327 -22.05 7.53 5.49
N ASP A 328 -22.06 7.64 4.16
CA ASP A 328 -21.49 8.75 3.41
C ASP A 328 -22.24 10.07 3.71
N PHE A 329 -23.57 10.02 3.86
CA PHE A 329 -24.40 11.15 4.27
C PHE A 329 -24.00 11.68 5.66
N VAL A 330 -23.88 10.80 6.66
CA VAL A 330 -23.43 11.19 8.01
C VAL A 330 -22.00 11.71 7.98
N GLU A 331 -21.11 11.11 7.19
CA GLU A 331 -19.74 11.59 7.01
C GLU A 331 -19.71 13.02 6.45
N ALA A 332 -20.53 13.32 5.44
CA ALA A 332 -20.62 14.63 4.82
C ALA A 332 -21.20 15.69 5.77
N GLU A 333 -22.27 15.38 6.49
CA GLU A 333 -22.86 16.29 7.48
C GLU A 333 -21.90 16.58 8.64
N MET A 334 -21.20 15.55 9.15
CA MET A 334 -20.18 15.74 10.18
C MET A 334 -18.99 16.54 9.68
N ARG A 335 -18.55 16.34 8.43
CA ARG A 335 -17.48 17.13 7.81
C ARG A 335 -17.86 18.60 7.68
N ALA A 336 -19.12 18.88 7.35
CA ALA A 336 -19.61 20.25 7.21
C ALA A 336 -19.65 21.01 8.54
N ARG A 337 -19.99 20.31 9.63
CA ARG A 337 -20.07 20.91 10.99
C ARG A 337 -18.76 20.89 11.75
N HIS A 338 -17.90 19.91 11.45
CA HIS A 338 -16.61 19.70 12.09
C HIS A 338 -15.49 19.58 11.05
N PRO A 339 -15.13 20.69 10.36
CA PRO A 339 -14.06 20.67 9.37
C PRO A 339 -12.67 20.33 9.97
N GLU A 340 -12.53 20.41 11.29
CA GLU A 340 -11.35 20.00 12.04
C GLU A 340 -11.18 18.48 12.16
N LEU A 341 -12.22 17.68 11.85
CA LEU A 341 -12.14 16.23 11.94
C LEU A 341 -11.35 15.64 10.76
N SER A 342 -10.44 14.71 11.10
CA SER A 342 -9.67 14.01 10.09
C SER A 342 -10.57 13.09 9.23
N PRO A 343 -10.18 12.81 7.98
CA PRO A 343 -10.93 11.88 7.14
C PRO A 343 -11.12 10.50 7.78
N ALA A 344 -10.13 10.02 8.55
CA ALA A 344 -10.21 8.75 9.26
C ALA A 344 -11.26 8.79 10.38
N ALA A 345 -11.31 9.88 11.15
CA ALA A 345 -12.31 10.07 12.20
C ALA A 345 -13.72 10.14 11.60
N LEU A 346 -13.91 10.93 10.54
CA LEU A 346 -15.18 11.05 9.82
C LEU A 346 -15.67 9.69 9.29
N LYS A 347 -14.78 8.90 8.68
CA LYS A 347 -15.10 7.54 8.23
C LYS A 347 -15.48 6.61 9.39
N SER A 348 -14.80 6.70 10.53
CA SER A 348 -15.17 5.95 11.74
C SER A 348 -16.56 6.32 12.25
N ILE A 349 -16.97 7.58 12.17
CA ILE A 349 -18.32 8.03 12.53
C ILE A 349 -19.37 7.44 11.57
N GLY A 350 -19.15 7.53 10.26
CA GLY A 350 -20.09 6.95 9.27
C GLY A 350 -20.28 5.44 9.46
N ASN A 351 -19.19 4.71 9.75
CA ASN A 351 -19.25 3.28 10.08
C ASN A 351 -19.98 2.99 11.40
N TYR A 352 -19.81 3.85 12.41
CA TYR A 352 -20.49 3.73 13.70
C TYR A 352 -22.01 3.92 13.56
N SER A 353 -22.45 4.97 12.87
CA SER A 353 -23.87 5.29 12.70
C SER A 353 -24.64 4.24 11.91
N THR A 354 -24.00 3.61 10.93
CA THR A 354 -24.61 2.57 10.10
C THR A 354 -24.63 1.19 10.77
N TYR A 355 -23.70 0.92 11.69
CA TYR A 355 -23.68 -0.32 12.46
C TYR A 355 -24.80 -0.38 13.51
N LEU A 356 -25.07 0.71 14.24
CA LEU A 356 -26.12 0.74 15.28
C LEU A 356 -27.56 0.72 14.74
N MET A 357 -27.71 0.86 13.42
CA MET A 357 -29.00 0.81 12.72
C MET A 357 -29.29 -0.57 12.12
N ARG A 358 -28.39 -1.55 12.30
CA ARG A 358 -28.64 -2.98 12.06
C ARG A 358 -29.25 -3.63 13.29
#